data_AF-A0A9P0YBX7-F1
#
_entry.id   AF-A0A9P0YBX7-F1
#
_cell.length_a   1.000
_cell.length_b   1.000
_cell.length_c   1.000
_cell.angle_alpha   90.00
_cell.angle_beta   90.00
_cell.angle_gamma   90.00
#
_symmetry.space_group_name_H-M   'P 1'
#
loop_
_entity.id
_entity.type
_entity.pdbx_description
1 polymer ?
#
loop_
_entity_poly.entity_id
_entity_poly.type
_entity_poly.pdbx_seq_one_letter_code
_entity_poly.pdbx_strand_id
1 'polypeptide(L)'
;MQVVFNGHDDYEVKRGRHQYQVRLEGRTCSCRVWELNGIPCSHAVCAILDNGGDPETYVDECYSKEVYQRIYSHHLQRMNGELMWKKTQQNDIQAPIPKKMTGWPKKKRKREATEGPSSATTMTRKGRVMTCFICKVAGYNKSKCPTSPMERQTQTRERKRALVKNQA
;
A
#
# COMPACT_ATOMS: atom_id res chain seq x y z
N MET A 1 9.89 14.17 12.11
CA MET A 1 8.52 14.18 12.68
C MET A 1 8.50 15.26 13.74
N GLN A 2 7.38 15.96 13.93
CA GLN A 2 7.24 16.94 15.01
C GLN A 2 6.46 16.29 16.15
N VAL A 3 7.01 16.34 17.36
CA VAL A 3 6.39 15.80 18.57
C VAL A 3 5.79 16.96 19.37
N VAL A 4 4.57 16.79 19.86
CA VAL A 4 3.90 17.76 20.73
C VAL A 4 3.39 16.99 21.95
N PHE A 5 3.87 17.36 23.12
CA PHE A 5 3.45 16.82 24.40
C PHE A 5 2.17 17.51 24.88
N ASN A 6 1.20 16.76 25.41
CA ASN A 6 -0.07 17.33 25.86
C ASN A 6 -0.08 17.76 27.35
N GLY A 7 1.02 17.59 28.07
CA GLY A 7 1.10 17.86 29.52
C GLY A 7 0.84 16.65 30.43
N HIS A 8 0.53 15.48 29.85
CA HIS A 8 0.38 14.16 30.48
C HIS A 8 1.05 13.10 29.56
N ASP A 9 0.95 11.81 29.84
CA ASP A 9 1.53 10.70 29.04
C ASP A 9 1.08 10.54 27.57
N ASP A 10 0.31 11.47 27.01
CA ASP A 10 -0.08 11.42 25.60
C ASP A 10 0.74 12.40 24.75
N TYR A 11 1.23 11.89 23.63
CA TYR A 11 2.02 12.61 22.64
C TYR A 11 1.29 12.66 21.31
N GLU A 12 1.43 13.78 20.63
CA GLU A 12 0.95 13.99 19.28
C GLU A 12 2.15 14.07 18.32
N VAL A 13 2.26 13.10 17.42
CA VAL A 13 3.37 12.99 16.47
C VAL A 13 2.89 13.30 15.06
N LYS A 14 3.41 14.39 14.49
CA LYS A 14 3.07 14.87 13.15
C LYS A 14 4.11 14.42 12.12
N ARG A 15 3.61 13.86 11.02
CA ARG A 15 4.38 13.49 9.82
C ARG A 15 3.68 14.05 8.57
N GLY A 16 4.06 15.26 8.16
CA GLY A 16 3.41 15.93 7.04
C GLY A 16 1.95 16.26 7.38
N ARG A 17 1.00 15.70 6.62
CA ARG A 17 -0.44 15.88 6.85
C ARG A 17 -1.06 14.85 7.82
N HIS A 18 -0.26 13.88 8.26
CA HIS A 18 -0.73 12.83 9.18
C HIS A 18 -0.29 13.15 10.60
N GLN A 19 -1.15 12.77 11.54
CA GLN A 19 -1.03 13.05 12.97
C GLN A 19 -1.38 11.77 13.70
N TYR A 20 -0.53 11.38 14.63
CA TYR A 20 -0.66 10.13 15.38
C TYR A 20 -0.64 10.42 16.87
N GLN A 21 -1.57 9.83 17.59
CA GLN A 21 -1.59 9.86 19.04
C GLN A 21 -0.77 8.69 19.55
N VAL A 22 0.17 8.94 20.46
CA VAL A 22 1.00 7.95 21.12
C VAL A 22 0.77 8.07 22.61
N ARG A 23 0.52 6.96 23.30
CA ARG A 23 0.43 6.90 24.76
C ARG A 23 1.55 6.01 25.29
N LEU A 24 2.45 6.57 26.09
CA LEU A 24 3.64 5.84 26.53
C LEU A 24 3.33 4.77 27.58
N GLU A 25 2.55 5.11 28.63
CA GLU A 25 2.16 4.14 29.68
C GLU A 25 1.38 2.96 29.10
N GLY A 26 0.44 3.25 28.20
CA GLY A 26 -0.38 2.24 27.55
C GLY A 26 0.34 1.46 26.45
N ARG A 27 1.57 1.86 26.09
CA ARG A 27 2.32 1.29 24.95
C ARG A 27 1.50 1.24 23.66
N THR A 28 0.70 2.28 23.40
CA THR A 28 -0.21 2.33 22.26
C THR A 28 0.12 3.47 21.30
N CYS A 29 -0.23 3.28 20.03
CA CYS A 29 -0.09 4.31 19.02
C CYS A 29 -1.24 4.18 18.02
N SER A 30 -1.83 5.30 17.60
CA SER A 30 -2.97 5.29 16.67
C SER A 30 -2.67 4.65 15.30
N CYS A 31 -1.40 4.43 14.96
CA CYS A 31 -1.02 3.62 13.79
C CYS A 31 -1.17 2.10 13.99
N ARG A 32 -1.46 1.63 15.22
CA ARG A 32 -1.64 0.24 15.69
C ARG A 32 -0.46 -0.70 15.53
N VAL A 33 0.63 -0.27 14.89
CA VAL A 33 1.83 -1.10 14.70
C VAL A 33 2.42 -1.55 16.04
N TRP A 34 2.42 -0.66 17.04
CA TRP A 34 2.97 -0.98 18.36
C TRP A 34 2.13 -2.02 19.09
N GLU A 35 0.80 -1.87 19.09
CA GLU A 35 -0.12 -2.84 19.71
C GLU A 35 -0.07 -4.22 19.03
N LEU A 36 0.13 -4.25 17.70
CA LEU A 36 0.17 -5.50 16.94
C LEU A 36 1.48 -6.28 17.09
N ASN A 37 2.60 -5.55 17.12
CA ASN A 37 3.91 -6.17 17.09
C ASN A 37 4.61 -6.17 18.45
N GLY A 38 4.11 -5.44 19.46
CA GLY A 38 4.82 -5.24 20.73
C GLY A 38 6.11 -4.42 20.63
N ILE A 39 6.49 -3.96 19.43
CA ILE A 39 7.70 -3.19 19.16
C ILE A 39 7.30 -1.73 18.88
N PRO A 40 7.92 -0.74 19.54
CA PRO A 40 7.63 0.68 19.32
C PRO A 40 7.73 1.05 17.83
N CYS A 41 6.65 1.60 17.28
CA CYS A 41 6.65 2.13 15.92
C CYS A 41 7.46 3.43 15.82
N SER A 42 7.79 3.88 14.60
CA SER A 42 8.55 5.13 14.41
C SER A 42 7.96 6.36 15.12
N HIS A 43 6.63 6.44 15.26
CA HIS A 43 5.97 7.51 16.01
C HIS A 43 6.21 7.38 17.51
N ALA A 44 6.08 6.16 18.04
CA ALA A 44 6.33 5.86 19.45
C ALA A 44 7.79 6.12 19.82
N VAL A 45 8.73 5.70 18.99
CA VAL A 45 10.16 5.98 19.18
C VAL A 45 10.42 7.48 19.28
N CYS A 46 9.79 8.30 18.43
CA CYS A 46 9.93 9.76 18.54
C CYS A 46 9.43 10.30 19.88
N ALA A 47 8.27 9.82 20.37
CA ALA A 47 7.71 10.23 21.64
C ALA A 47 8.56 9.75 22.85
N ILE A 48 9.09 8.52 22.79
CA ILE A 48 9.95 7.96 23.83
C ILE A 48 11.25 8.76 23.95
N LEU A 49 11.88 9.08 22.82
CA LEU A 49 13.10 9.88 22.79
C LEU A 49 12.87 11.32 23.29
N ASP A 50 11.72 11.91 22.97
CA ASP A 50 11.31 13.23 23.47
C ASP A 50 11.11 13.22 24.99
N ASN A 51 10.58 12.12 25.53
CA ASN A 51 10.48 11.86 26.97
C ASN A 51 11.82 11.53 27.65
N GLY A 52 12.93 11.45 26.89
CA GLY A 52 14.25 11.04 27.40
C GLY A 52 14.34 9.57 27.79
N GLY A 53 13.37 8.75 27.36
CA GLY A 53 13.38 7.30 27.59
C GLY A 53 14.19 6.55 26.53
N ASP A 54 14.53 5.30 26.84
CA ASP A 54 15.16 4.38 25.89
C ASP A 54 14.10 3.54 25.17
N PRO A 55 13.99 3.58 23.82
CA PRO A 55 13.04 2.75 23.09
C PRO A 55 13.12 1.26 23.38
N GLU A 56 14.28 0.72 23.75
CA GLU A 56 14.43 -0.71 24.03
C GLU A 56 13.64 -1.15 25.27
N THR A 57 13.47 -0.28 26.28
CA THR A 57 12.71 -0.61 27.50
C THR A 57 11.20 -0.71 27.25
N TYR A 58 10.73 -0.23 26.10
CA TYR A 58 9.33 -0.21 25.69
C TYR A 58 8.94 -1.38 24.77
N VAL A 59 9.91 -2.23 24.41
CA VAL A 59 9.68 -3.48 23.66
C VAL A 59 8.97 -4.49 24.58
N ASP A 60 8.08 -5.28 24.00
CA ASP A 60 7.40 -6.36 24.72
C ASP A 60 8.38 -7.44 25.22
N GLU A 61 8.12 -7.96 26.42
CA GLU A 61 8.97 -8.96 27.08
C GLU A 61 9.11 -10.25 26.26
N CYS A 62 8.15 -10.56 25.38
CA CYS A 62 8.21 -11.74 24.50
C CYS A 62 9.42 -11.76 23.56
N TYR A 63 10.04 -10.60 23.30
CA TYR A 63 11.27 -10.49 22.50
C TYR A 63 12.56 -10.61 23.32
N SER A 64 12.46 -10.76 24.64
CA SER A 64 13.64 -10.91 25.49
C SER A 64 14.37 -12.23 25.22
N LYS A 65 15.70 -12.20 25.37
CA LYS A 65 16.55 -13.39 25.28
C LYS A 65 16.13 -14.46 26.28
N GLU A 66 15.71 -14.05 27.47
CA GLU A 66 15.28 -14.95 28.54
C GLU A 66 14.02 -15.71 28.16
N VAL A 67 13.01 -15.02 27.60
CA VAL A 67 11.80 -15.66 27.09
C VAL A 67 12.12 -16.57 25.93
N TYR A 68 12.99 -16.16 24.99
CA TYR A 68 13.44 -17.02 23.90
C TYR A 68 14.09 -18.31 24.43
N GLN A 69 15.04 -18.20 25.36
CA GLN A 69 15.69 -19.36 25.97
C GLN A 69 14.71 -20.24 26.73
N ARG A 70 13.70 -19.66 27.38
CA ARG A 70 12.64 -20.39 28.08
C ARG A 70 11.71 -21.13 27.11
N ILE A 71 11.34 -20.52 25.99
CA ILE A 71 10.51 -21.17 24.96
C ILE A 71 11.24 -22.36 24.34
N TYR A 72 12.53 -22.19 24.06
CA TYR A 72 13.37 -23.21 23.43
C TYR A 72 14.23 -24.00 24.41
N SER A 73 13.92 -23.98 25.72
CA SER A 73 14.68 -24.73 26.74
C SER A 73 14.51 -26.23 26.58
N HIS A 74 13.41 -26.64 25.96
CA HIS A 74 13.08 -28.04 25.72
C HIS A 74 13.48 -28.44 24.31
N HIS A 75 14.02 -29.66 24.19
CA HIS A 75 14.33 -30.23 22.88
C HIS A 75 13.03 -30.66 22.18
N LEU A 76 12.97 -30.44 20.87
CA LEU A 76 11.94 -31.03 20.04
C LEU A 76 12.17 -32.54 19.99
N GLN A 77 11.23 -33.32 20.52
CA GLN A 77 11.29 -34.78 20.42
C GLN A 77 11.15 -35.19 18.95
N ARG A 78 11.84 -36.28 18.60
CA ARG A 78 11.69 -36.90 17.28
C ARG A 78 10.24 -37.33 17.10
N MET A 79 9.62 -36.88 16.02
CA MET A 79 8.31 -37.34 15.61
C MET A 79 8.46 -38.63 14.81
N ASN A 80 7.56 -39.59 15.04
CA ASN A 80 7.48 -40.77 14.18
C ASN A 80 7.07 -40.36 12.75
N GLY A 81 7.24 -41.25 11.77
CA GLY A 81 6.76 -40.99 10.41
C GLY A 81 5.24 -40.86 10.33
N GLU A 82 4.74 -40.27 9.25
CA GLU A 82 3.31 -39.99 9.00
C GLU A 82 2.40 -41.20 9.28
N LEU A 83 2.83 -42.40 8.88
CA LEU A 83 2.08 -43.65 9.06
C LEU A 83 1.81 -44.00 10.54
N MET A 84 2.60 -43.48 11.47
CA MET A 84 2.50 -43.74 12.91
C MET A 84 1.83 -42.59 13.67
N TRP A 85 1.41 -41.52 13.00
CA TRP A 85 0.72 -40.42 13.65
C TRP A 85 -0.67 -40.86 14.13
N LYS A 86 -1.05 -40.40 15.33
CA LYS A 86 -2.38 -40.68 15.87
C LYS A 86 -3.43 -40.01 14.99
N LYS A 87 -4.35 -40.79 14.43
CA LYS A 87 -5.50 -40.26 13.69
C LYS A 87 -6.42 -39.52 14.66
N THR A 88 -6.66 -38.25 14.40
CA THR A 88 -7.59 -37.43 15.19
C THR A 88 -9.02 -37.69 14.69
N GLN A 89 -10.02 -37.57 15.59
CA GLN A 89 -11.45 -37.64 15.23
C GLN A 89 -11.96 -36.34 14.55
N GLN A 90 -11.08 -35.37 14.34
CA GLN A 90 -11.42 -34.10 13.72
C GLN A 90 -11.49 -34.27 12.20
N ASN A 91 -12.35 -33.47 11.57
CA ASN A 91 -12.44 -33.42 10.12
C ASN A 91 -11.11 -32.98 9.51
N ASP A 92 -10.78 -33.55 8.36
CA ASP A 92 -9.64 -33.13 7.57
C ASP A 92 -9.76 -31.64 7.23
N ILE A 93 -8.66 -30.91 7.42
CA ILE A 93 -8.57 -29.49 7.06
C ILE A 93 -8.78 -29.38 5.56
N GLN A 94 -9.96 -28.92 5.16
CA GLN A 94 -10.27 -28.71 3.76
C GLN A 94 -9.50 -27.50 3.24
N ALA A 95 -9.01 -27.61 2.00
CA ALA A 95 -8.38 -26.48 1.33
C ALA A 95 -9.35 -25.29 1.31
N PRO A 96 -8.87 -24.05 1.54
CA PRO A 96 -9.71 -22.87 1.42
C PRO A 96 -10.36 -22.83 0.05
N ILE A 97 -11.66 -22.54 0.01
CA ILE A 97 -12.39 -22.41 -1.26
C ILE A 97 -11.69 -21.31 -2.09
N PRO A 98 -11.20 -21.63 -3.30
CA PRO A 98 -10.51 -20.65 -4.12
C PRO A 98 -11.48 -19.51 -4.49
N LYS A 99 -11.17 -18.29 -4.03
CA LYS A 99 -11.93 -17.10 -4.39
C LYS A 99 -11.50 -16.63 -5.78
N LYS A 100 -12.43 -16.56 -6.75
CA LYS A 100 -12.19 -15.84 -8.01
C LYS A 100 -11.94 -14.37 -7.66
N MET A 101 -10.72 -13.88 -7.87
CA MET A 101 -10.42 -12.46 -7.72
C MET A 101 -11.31 -11.64 -8.65
N THR A 102 -11.88 -10.55 -8.14
CA THR A 102 -12.71 -9.63 -8.93
C THR A 102 -11.86 -8.96 -10.00
N GLY A 103 -12.03 -9.36 -11.25
CA GLY A 103 -11.35 -8.78 -12.41
C GLY A 103 -11.16 -9.78 -13.54
N TRP A 104 -11.16 -9.30 -14.78
CA TRP A 104 -10.86 -10.13 -15.93
C TRP A 104 -9.36 -10.51 -15.92
N PRO A 105 -8.99 -11.80 -16.03
CA PRO A 105 -7.60 -12.22 -16.18
C PRO A 105 -6.91 -11.50 -17.34
N LYS A 106 -5.94 -10.63 -17.07
CA LYS A 106 -5.27 -9.88 -18.13
C LYS A 106 -4.58 -10.86 -19.08
N LYS A 107 -4.98 -10.88 -20.36
CA LYS A 107 -4.34 -11.71 -21.40
C LYS A 107 -2.86 -11.36 -21.62
N LYS A 108 -2.43 -10.15 -21.24
CA LYS A 108 -1.05 -9.68 -21.39
C LYS A 108 -0.48 -9.26 -20.04
N ARG A 109 0.77 -9.64 -19.79
CA ARG A 109 1.57 -9.18 -18.65
C ARG A 109 1.72 -7.65 -18.69
N LYS A 110 1.73 -7.01 -17.52
CA LYS A 110 2.10 -5.60 -17.37
C LYS A 110 3.63 -5.49 -17.52
N ARG A 111 4.09 -4.75 -18.53
CA ARG A 111 5.52 -4.48 -18.76
C ARG A 111 6.01 -3.38 -17.82
N GLU A 112 7.24 -3.49 -17.35
CA GLU A 112 7.90 -2.43 -16.59
C GLU A 112 8.29 -1.25 -17.49
N ALA A 113 8.58 -0.09 -16.89
CA ALA A 113 8.88 1.14 -17.63
C ALA A 113 10.12 1.03 -18.54
N THR A 114 11.03 0.11 -18.21
CA THR A 114 12.30 -0.13 -18.89
C THR A 114 12.18 -1.06 -20.10
N GLU A 115 11.11 -1.85 -20.21
CA GLU A 115 10.99 -2.94 -21.20
C GLU A 115 10.63 -2.51 -22.64
N GLY A 116 10.61 -1.20 -22.94
CA GLY A 116 10.28 -0.68 -24.27
C GLY A 116 8.87 -1.04 -24.76
N PRO A 117 8.51 -0.63 -25.98
CA PRO A 117 7.19 -0.91 -26.55
C PRO A 117 6.98 -2.40 -26.86
N SER A 118 5.71 -2.83 -26.82
CA SER A 118 5.36 -4.25 -27.01
C SER A 118 5.53 -4.78 -28.44
N SER A 119 5.69 -3.91 -29.43
CA SER A 119 5.94 -4.30 -30.83
C SER A 119 6.87 -3.30 -31.49
N ALA A 120 7.65 -3.77 -32.47
CA ALA A 120 8.58 -2.95 -33.24
C ALA A 120 7.89 -1.80 -33.99
N THR A 121 6.61 -1.97 -34.35
CA THR A 121 5.81 -0.96 -35.05
C THR A 121 5.26 0.14 -34.12
N THR A 122 5.18 -0.11 -32.81
CA THR A 122 4.55 0.82 -31.87
C THR A 122 5.60 1.71 -31.22
N MET A 123 5.65 2.99 -31.58
CA MET A 123 6.52 3.95 -30.90
C MET A 123 5.86 4.53 -29.64
N THR A 124 6.67 4.78 -28.61
CA THR A 124 6.28 5.47 -27.38
C THR A 124 5.86 6.90 -27.66
N ARG A 125 4.79 7.37 -27.01
CA ARG A 125 4.32 8.77 -27.14
C ARG A 125 5.15 9.79 -26.34
N LYS A 126 6.14 9.33 -25.57
CA LYS A 126 7.01 10.19 -24.76
C LYS A 126 7.91 11.03 -25.67
N GLY A 127 7.95 12.34 -25.47
CA GLY A 127 8.75 13.28 -26.27
C GLY A 127 8.16 13.68 -27.63
N ARG A 128 7.00 13.14 -28.02
CA ARG A 128 6.37 13.53 -29.29
C ARG A 128 5.66 14.87 -29.15
N VAL A 129 6.13 15.88 -29.89
CA VAL A 129 5.41 17.14 -30.05
C VAL A 129 4.19 16.89 -30.94
N MET A 130 3.00 17.23 -30.43
CA MET A 130 1.76 17.06 -31.17
C MET A 130 1.60 18.20 -32.18
N THR A 131 1.27 17.86 -33.42
CA THR A 131 0.97 18.85 -34.47
C THR A 131 -0.52 18.87 -34.77
N CYS A 132 -1.08 20.07 -34.86
CA CYS A 132 -2.48 20.23 -35.20
C CYS A 132 -2.72 19.89 -36.67
N PHE A 133 -3.69 19.03 -36.97
CA PHE A 133 -4.01 18.68 -38.36
C PHE A 133 -4.69 19.84 -39.13
N ILE A 134 -5.34 20.77 -38.43
CA ILE A 134 -6.11 21.87 -39.04
C ILE A 134 -5.18 23.01 -39.45
N CYS A 135 -4.38 23.52 -38.51
CA CYS A 135 -3.49 24.67 -38.75
C CYS A 135 -2.01 24.28 -38.93
N LYS A 136 -1.67 23.00 -38.81
CA LYS A 136 -0.30 22.46 -38.94
C LYS A 136 0.73 23.03 -37.94
N VAL A 137 0.28 23.75 -36.91
CA VAL A 137 1.14 24.27 -35.83
C VAL A 137 1.41 23.19 -34.79
N ALA A 138 2.66 23.15 -34.30
CA ALA A 138 3.11 22.28 -33.23
C ALA A 138 2.68 22.79 -31.84
N GLY A 139 2.42 21.87 -30.90
CA GLY A 139 2.10 22.17 -29.49
C GLY A 139 0.67 21.81 -29.07
N TYR A 140 -0.25 21.60 -30.02
CA TYR A 140 -1.64 21.21 -29.71
C TYR A 140 -2.22 20.29 -30.77
N ASN A 141 -3.28 19.57 -30.41
CA ASN A 141 -4.04 18.73 -31.33
C ASN A 141 -5.26 19.48 -31.89
N LYS A 142 -5.93 18.92 -32.91
CA LYS A 142 -7.10 19.54 -33.55
C LYS A 142 -8.21 19.96 -32.59
N SER A 143 -8.38 19.27 -31.45
CA SER A 143 -9.41 19.60 -30.47
C SER A 143 -9.15 20.88 -29.68
N LYS A 144 -7.91 21.36 -29.63
CA LYS A 144 -7.52 22.61 -28.97
C LYS A 144 -7.05 23.65 -30.00
N CYS A 145 -7.42 23.47 -31.28
CA CYS A 145 -6.99 24.36 -32.34
C CYS A 145 -7.73 25.70 -32.28
N PRO A 146 -7.02 26.83 -32.20
CA PRO A 146 -7.65 28.17 -32.17
C PRO A 146 -8.47 28.47 -33.42
N THR A 147 -8.07 27.93 -34.57
CA THR A 147 -8.75 28.14 -35.87
C THR A 147 -9.76 27.04 -36.21
N SER A 148 -10.10 26.17 -35.26
CA SER A 148 -11.09 25.14 -35.52
C SER A 148 -12.48 25.75 -35.74
N PRO A 149 -13.22 25.35 -36.79
CA PRO A 149 -14.60 25.78 -36.99
C PRO A 149 -15.44 25.50 -35.74
N MET A 150 -16.09 26.53 -35.21
CA MET A 150 -16.72 26.53 -33.88
C MET A 150 -17.80 25.45 -33.72
N GLU A 151 -18.56 25.16 -34.79
CA GLU A 151 -19.60 24.13 -34.83
C GLU A 151 -19.09 22.69 -34.64
N ARG A 152 -17.83 22.40 -35.01
CA ARG A 152 -17.26 21.07 -34.80
C ARG A 152 -16.89 20.82 -33.34
N GLN A 153 -16.59 21.86 -32.56
CA GLN A 153 -16.21 21.70 -31.14
C GLN A 153 -17.41 21.41 -30.24
N THR A 154 -18.55 22.07 -30.49
CA THR A 154 -19.80 21.90 -29.73
C THR A 154 -20.38 20.50 -29.91
N GLN A 155 -20.53 20.03 -31.16
CA GLN A 155 -21.05 18.70 -31.47
C GLN A 155 -20.20 17.57 -30.87
N THR A 156 -18.86 17.73 -30.85
CA THR A 156 -17.96 16.72 -30.27
C THR A 156 -18.06 16.67 -28.74
N ARG A 157 -18.31 17.81 -28.09
CA ARG A 157 -18.49 17.90 -26.63
C ARG A 157 -19.84 17.32 -26.19
N GLU A 158 -20.91 17.61 -26.94
CA GLU A 158 -22.26 17.10 -26.68
C GLU A 158 -22.33 15.58 -26.83
N ARG A 159 -21.77 15.02 -27.91
CA ARG A 159 -21.67 13.56 -28.10
C ARG A 159 -20.90 12.87 -26.99
N LYS A 160 -19.79 13.46 -26.52
CA LYS A 160 -19.02 12.91 -25.38
C LYS A 160 -19.80 12.96 -24.07
N ARG A 161 -20.54 14.05 -23.81
CA ARG A 161 -21.41 14.15 -22.62
C ARG A 161 -22.55 13.12 -22.66
N ALA A 162 -23.14 12.87 -23.83
CA ALA A 162 -24.18 11.85 -24.00
C ALA A 162 -23.64 10.43 -23.76
N LEU A 163 -22.41 10.12 -24.23
CA LEU A 163 -21.79 8.81 -24.04
C LEU A 163 -21.47 8.48 -22.57
N VAL A 164 -21.03 9.47 -21.80
CA VAL A 164 -20.73 9.30 -20.36
C VAL A 164 -22.02 9.07 -19.55
N LYS A 165 -23.14 9.65 -19.97
CA LYS A 165 -24.45 9.46 -19.31
C LYS A 165 -25.05 8.07 -19.54
N ASN A 166 -24.65 7.35 -20.60
CA ASN A 166 -25.14 6.01 -20.92
C ASN A 166 -24.27 4.88 -20.30
N GLN A 167 -23.32 5.22 -19.43
CA GLN A 167 -22.41 4.27 -18.77
C GLN A 167 -22.44 4.36 -17.23
N ALA A 168 -23.38 5.14 -16.68
CA ALA A 168 -23.75 5.17 -15.27
C ALA A 168 -25.11 4.48 -15.11
#